data_AF-A0A1I7TUA0-F1
#
_entry.id   AF-A0A1I7TUA0-F1
#
_cell.length_a   1.000
_cell.length_b   1.000
_cell.length_c   1.000
_cell.angle_alpha   90.00
_cell.angle_beta   90.00
_cell.angle_gamma   90.00
#
_symmetry.space_group_name_H-M   'P 1'
#
loop_
_entity.id
_entity.type
_entity.pdbx_description
1 polymer ?
#
loop_
_entity_poly.entity_id
_entity_poly.type
_entity_poly.pdbx_seq_one_letter_code
_entity_poly.pdbx_strand_id
1 'polypeptide(L)'
;MHPDAYNDDFAIIHLKEDLKLTDTVQIACIAEDISANAPGTMLDYYGYGRNPPKDIPSKNVTWDTSALRHETTQVYHEYIMEDYYFTARDPKNKMITCPGDSGGGAVAKINGRITVVGVMCRMSCPDPDTRENAKSEEYAAVGYYSDVICEQTGICKISSGFNLFLLFVWITLGIYIHTEEN
;
A
#
# COMPACT_ATOMS: atom_id res chain seq x y z
N MET A 1 -8.40 -2.54 24.99
CA MET A 1 -7.62 -3.25 23.95
C MET A 1 -7.98 -4.72 24.09
N HIS A 2 -8.82 -5.26 23.19
CA HIS A 2 -9.28 -6.64 23.24
C HIS A 2 -8.30 -7.51 22.44
N PRO A 3 -7.80 -8.65 22.94
CA PRO A 3 -6.74 -9.43 22.29
C PRO A 3 -7.22 -10.36 21.16
N ASP A 4 -8.49 -10.28 20.76
CA ASP A 4 -9.09 -11.26 19.85
C ASP A 4 -9.60 -10.55 18.58
N ALA A 5 -9.04 -10.97 17.45
CA ALA A 5 -9.34 -10.59 16.06
C ALA A 5 -8.50 -9.46 15.44
N TYR A 6 -7.27 -9.77 15.03
CA TYR A 6 -6.72 -9.20 13.80
C TYR A 6 -6.02 -10.27 12.98
N ASN A 7 -6.70 -10.66 11.90
CA ASN A 7 -6.18 -11.45 10.80
C ASN A 7 -5.64 -10.48 9.75
N ASP A 8 -4.62 -10.88 9.01
CA ASP A 8 -4.07 -10.14 7.85
C ASP A 8 -5.21 -9.67 6.92
N ASP A 9 -5.54 -8.37 6.94
CA ASP A 9 -6.54 -7.76 6.04
C ASP A 9 -5.87 -7.36 4.72
N PHE A 10 -5.43 -8.38 4.00
CA PHE A 10 -4.74 -8.26 2.72
C PHE A 10 -5.21 -9.35 1.76
N ALA A 11 -5.53 -8.97 0.53
CA ALA A 11 -5.98 -9.90 -0.49
C ALA A 11 -5.36 -9.58 -1.85
N ILE A 12 -5.05 -10.63 -2.60
CA ILE A 12 -4.59 -10.56 -3.99
C ILE A 12 -5.70 -11.13 -4.86
N ILE A 13 -6.11 -10.38 -5.88
CA ILE A 13 -7.16 -10.80 -6.82
C ILE A 13 -6.51 -11.14 -8.15
N HIS A 14 -6.64 -12.40 -8.56
CA HIS A 14 -6.25 -12.85 -9.90
C HIS A 14 -7.42 -12.65 -10.86
N LEU A 15 -7.21 -11.83 -11.89
CA LEU A 15 -8.19 -11.64 -12.95
C LEU A 15 -8.29 -12.88 -13.83
N LYS A 16 -9.49 -13.15 -14.35
CA LYS A 16 -9.73 -14.26 -15.29
C LYS A 16 -8.94 -14.08 -16.59
N GLU A 17 -8.76 -12.83 -17.01
CA GLU A 17 -8.07 -12.43 -18.24
C GLU A 17 -7.19 -11.22 -17.93
N ASP A 18 -6.04 -11.13 -18.61
CA ASP A 18 -5.10 -10.03 -18.42
C ASP A 18 -5.70 -8.68 -18.83
N LEU A 19 -5.40 -7.64 -18.04
CA LEU A 19 -5.72 -6.28 -18.42
C LEU A 19 -4.81 -5.81 -19.55
N LYS A 20 -5.41 -5.17 -20.56
CA LYS A 20 -4.66 -4.46 -21.59
C LYS A 20 -4.19 -3.12 -21.03
N LEU A 21 -2.89 -2.93 -20.97
CA LEU A 21 -2.31 -1.65 -20.57
C LEU A 21 -2.58 -0.58 -21.63
N THR A 22 -2.93 0.62 -21.15
CA THR A 22 -3.23 1.79 -21.96
C THR A 22 -2.73 3.03 -21.22
N ASP A 23 -2.92 4.21 -21.82
CA ASP A 23 -2.57 5.48 -21.16
C ASP A 23 -3.34 5.70 -19.85
N THR A 24 -4.53 5.07 -19.70
CA THR A 24 -5.38 5.18 -18.51
C THR A 24 -5.35 3.92 -17.62
N VAL A 25 -4.71 2.84 -18.06
CA VAL A 25 -4.56 1.59 -17.31
C VAL A 25 -3.09 1.22 -17.25
N GLN A 26 -2.47 1.48 -16.09
CA GLN A 26 -1.05 1.23 -15.84
C GLN A 26 -0.85 0.50 -14.52
N ILE A 27 0.28 -0.19 -14.40
CA ILE A 27 0.66 -0.93 -13.20
C ILE A 27 1.48 -0.02 -12.27
N ALA A 28 1.09 0.05 -11.00
CA ALA A 28 1.87 0.72 -9.96
C ALA A 28 3.01 -0.19 -9.45
N CYS A 29 4.08 0.42 -8.93
CA CYS A 29 5.08 -0.33 -8.16
C CYS A 29 4.51 -0.71 -6.79
N ILE A 30 5.14 -1.67 -6.10
CA ILE A 30 4.84 -2.00 -4.70
C ILE A 30 6.02 -1.59 -3.82
N ALA A 31 5.75 -1.22 -2.57
CA ALA A 31 6.82 -0.94 -1.61
C ALA A 31 7.66 -2.20 -1.37
N GLU A 32 8.99 -2.05 -1.33
CA GLU A 32 9.90 -3.18 -1.11
C GLU A 32 9.95 -3.64 0.34
N ASP A 33 9.75 -2.73 1.28
CA ASP A 33 9.76 -3.00 2.72
C ASP A 33 9.02 -1.89 3.49
N ILE A 34 8.92 -2.06 4.81
CA ILE A 34 8.18 -1.17 5.71
C ILE A 34 8.81 0.22 5.89
N SER A 35 10.03 0.46 5.39
CA SER A 35 10.62 1.81 5.40
C SER A 35 9.84 2.79 4.56
N ALA A 36 9.07 2.31 3.58
CA ALA A 36 8.17 3.12 2.76
C ALA A 36 7.03 3.76 3.56
N ASN A 37 6.70 3.22 4.74
CA ASN A 37 5.73 3.76 5.68
C ASN A 37 6.39 4.25 6.98
N ALA A 38 7.59 4.82 6.90
CA ALA A 38 8.20 5.49 8.05
C ALA A 38 7.32 6.66 8.55
N PRO A 39 7.28 6.93 9.88
CA PRO A 39 6.56 8.09 10.42
C PRO A 39 6.94 9.40 9.72
N GLY A 40 5.96 10.24 9.44
CA GLY A 40 6.11 11.50 8.72
C GLY A 40 6.02 11.39 7.20
N THR A 41 6.01 10.17 6.64
CA THR A 41 5.84 9.95 5.20
C THR A 41 4.50 10.48 4.73
N MET A 42 4.53 11.29 3.67
CA MET A 42 3.34 11.81 2.99
C MET A 42 2.90 10.83 1.91
N LEU A 43 1.62 10.47 1.93
CA LEU A 43 1.01 9.56 0.96
C LEU A 43 -0.16 10.25 0.26
N ASP A 44 -0.32 9.98 -1.02
CA ASP A 44 -1.55 10.26 -1.75
C ASP A 44 -2.49 9.06 -1.58
N TYR A 45 -3.74 9.33 -1.19
CA TYR A 45 -4.76 8.32 -1.04
C TYR A 45 -5.80 8.45 -2.16
N TYR A 46 -6.18 7.32 -2.75
CA TYR A 46 -7.22 7.25 -3.77
C TYR A 46 -8.29 6.21 -3.41
N GLY A 47 -9.56 6.60 -3.49
CA GLY A 47 -10.67 5.72 -3.14
C GLY A 47 -12.05 6.22 -3.59
N TYR A 48 -13.04 5.33 -3.53
CA TYR A 48 -14.44 5.59 -3.91
C TYR A 48 -15.39 5.61 -2.71
N GLY A 49 -14.88 5.49 -1.47
CA GLY A 49 -15.72 5.42 -0.28
C GLY A 49 -16.49 6.71 0.01
N ARG A 50 -17.57 6.58 0.78
CA ARG A 50 -18.54 7.66 1.02
C ARG A 50 -18.16 8.49 2.23
N ASN A 51 -17.76 9.75 2.05
CA ASN A 51 -17.41 10.64 3.17
C ASN A 51 -18.40 11.82 3.28
N PRO A 52 -19.36 11.83 4.24
CA PRO A 52 -19.55 10.89 5.34
C PRO A 52 -20.27 9.60 4.93
N PRO A 53 -20.37 8.61 5.83
CA PRO A 53 -21.15 7.40 5.61
C PRO A 53 -22.64 7.76 5.44
N LYS A 54 -23.37 6.94 4.68
CA LYS A 54 -24.78 7.18 4.29
C LYS A 54 -25.69 7.49 5.48
N ASP A 55 -25.49 6.80 6.59
CA ASP A 55 -26.37 6.87 7.78
C ASP A 55 -25.90 7.90 8.82
N ILE A 56 -24.81 8.64 8.54
CA ILE A 56 -24.32 9.71 9.43
C ILE A 56 -24.57 11.07 8.76
N PRO A 57 -25.51 11.88 9.27
CA PRO A 57 -25.81 13.18 8.70
C PRO A 57 -24.56 14.07 8.64
N SER A 58 -24.20 14.57 7.46
CA SER A 58 -23.35 15.75 7.35
C SER A 58 -24.16 16.88 6.74
N LYS A 59 -24.13 18.05 7.38
CA LYS A 59 -24.89 19.22 6.96
C LYS A 59 -24.46 19.76 5.59
N ASN A 60 -23.31 19.32 5.06
CA ASN A 60 -22.64 19.92 3.91
C ASN A 60 -22.12 18.91 2.86
N VAL A 61 -22.60 17.67 2.81
CA VAL A 61 -22.08 16.70 1.82
C VAL A 61 -23.12 16.25 0.80
N THR A 62 -22.81 16.55 -0.45
CA THR A 62 -23.42 15.97 -1.64
C THR A 62 -22.70 14.66 -1.99
N TRP A 63 -23.43 13.55 -2.04
CA TRP A 63 -22.88 12.23 -2.34
C TRP A 63 -22.69 12.04 -3.85
N ASP A 64 -21.48 12.23 -4.36
CA ASP A 64 -21.09 11.60 -5.62
C ASP A 64 -20.25 10.36 -5.32
N THR A 65 -20.93 9.22 -5.17
CA THR A 65 -20.28 7.93 -4.89
C THR A 65 -19.64 7.31 -6.13
N SER A 66 -19.64 8.01 -7.28
CA SER A 66 -19.10 7.50 -8.55
C SER A 66 -17.77 8.14 -8.93
N ALA A 67 -17.34 9.20 -8.23
CA ALA A 67 -16.08 9.87 -8.50
C ALA A 67 -14.92 9.27 -7.68
N LEU A 68 -13.77 9.08 -8.34
CA LEU A 68 -12.52 8.78 -7.65
C LEU A 68 -12.10 9.99 -6.82
N ARG A 69 -11.88 9.80 -5.53
CA ARG A 69 -11.38 10.85 -4.63
C ARG A 69 -9.87 10.77 -4.54
N HIS A 70 -9.24 11.93 -4.36
CA HIS A 70 -7.82 12.06 -4.07
C HIS A 70 -7.67 12.90 -2.81
N GLU A 71 -6.94 12.37 -1.84
CA GLU A 71 -6.63 13.03 -0.57
C GLU A 71 -5.16 12.84 -0.24
N THR A 72 -4.67 13.57 0.77
CA THR A 72 -3.30 13.44 1.24
C THR A 72 -3.30 13.03 2.71
N THR A 73 -2.57 11.97 3.05
CA THR A 73 -2.43 11.46 4.42
C THR A 73 -0.96 11.45 4.84
N GLN A 74 -0.69 11.50 6.14
CA GLN A 74 0.64 11.41 6.70
C GLN A 74 0.72 10.22 7.66
N VAL A 75 1.69 9.35 7.43
CA VAL A 75 1.98 8.24 8.32
C VAL A 75 2.39 8.77 9.69
N TYR A 76 1.78 8.24 10.75
CA TYR A 76 2.13 8.60 12.12
C TYR A 76 2.02 7.36 13.00
N HIS A 77 2.70 7.37 14.14
CA HIS A 77 2.63 6.30 15.13
C HIS A 77 2.45 6.95 16.51
N GLU A 78 1.34 6.65 17.18
CA GLU A 78 1.11 7.06 18.57
C GLU A 78 1.59 6.00 19.58
N TYR A 79 1.76 4.76 19.13
CA TYR A 79 2.19 3.62 19.91
C TYR A 79 3.02 2.65 19.06
N ILE A 80 3.68 1.68 19.69
CA ILE A 80 4.37 0.58 18.99
C ILE A 80 3.31 -0.22 18.23
N MET A 81 3.51 -0.38 16.93
CA MET A 81 2.62 -1.11 16.05
C MET A 81 3.30 -2.37 15.51
N GLU A 82 2.49 -3.34 15.14
CA GLU A 82 2.98 -4.52 14.40
C GLU A 82 3.35 -4.13 12.97
N ASP A 83 4.34 -4.80 12.39
CA ASP A 83 4.89 -4.43 11.08
C ASP A 83 3.91 -4.62 9.92
N TYR A 84 2.85 -5.42 10.10
CA TYR A 84 1.89 -5.76 9.04
C TYR A 84 0.87 -4.65 8.74
N TYR A 85 0.83 -3.59 9.54
CA TYR A 85 -0.04 -2.42 9.30
C TYR A 85 0.59 -1.12 9.79
N PHE A 86 0.08 0.02 9.32
CA PHE A 86 0.49 1.35 9.78
C PHE A 86 -0.71 2.29 9.88
N THR A 87 -0.62 3.30 10.74
CA THR A 87 -1.62 4.37 10.84
C THR A 87 -1.21 5.60 10.04
N ALA A 88 -2.19 6.24 9.41
CA ALA A 88 -2.02 7.56 8.83
C ALA A 88 -3.22 8.46 9.15
N ARG A 89 -3.03 9.76 8.97
CA ARG A 89 -4.10 10.76 9.10
C ARG A 89 -3.85 11.96 8.21
N ASP A 90 -4.92 12.68 7.87
CA ASP A 90 -4.80 13.98 7.22
C ASP A 90 -3.97 14.94 8.08
N PRO A 91 -2.97 15.64 7.51
CA PRO A 91 -2.18 16.64 8.25
C PRO A 91 -3.01 17.79 8.83
N LYS A 92 -4.20 18.05 8.28
CA LYS A 92 -5.14 19.09 8.76
C LYS A 92 -6.26 18.48 9.61
N ASN A 93 -6.11 17.23 10.05
CA ASN A 93 -7.05 16.51 10.89
C ASN A 93 -8.47 16.46 10.28
N LYS A 94 -8.57 16.16 8.98
CA LYS A 94 -9.81 15.83 8.27
C LYS A 94 -10.03 14.33 8.20
N MET A 95 -11.29 13.94 8.08
CA MET A 95 -11.65 12.55 7.76
C MET A 95 -11.38 12.30 6.28
N ILE A 96 -10.58 11.29 5.96
CA ILE A 96 -10.18 10.93 4.58
C ILE A 96 -11.01 9.75 4.08
N THR A 97 -11.03 8.66 4.85
CA THR A 97 -11.66 7.40 4.47
C THR A 97 -12.94 7.10 5.23
N CYS A 98 -13.91 6.53 4.52
CA CYS A 98 -15.23 6.16 5.02
C CYS A 98 -15.77 4.91 4.26
N PRO A 99 -16.89 4.28 4.68
CA PRO A 99 -17.28 2.98 4.13
C PRO A 99 -17.34 2.95 2.60
N GLY A 100 -16.72 1.93 2.03
CA GLY A 100 -16.45 1.79 0.59
C GLY A 100 -15.01 2.08 0.17
N ASP A 101 -14.16 2.57 1.09
CA ASP A 101 -12.73 2.82 0.86
C ASP A 101 -11.82 1.61 1.11
N SER A 102 -12.34 0.51 1.69
CA SER A 102 -11.56 -0.71 1.93
C SER A 102 -10.96 -1.25 0.62
N GLY A 103 -9.68 -1.59 0.65
CA GLY A 103 -8.90 -1.96 -0.54
C GLY A 103 -8.31 -0.76 -1.32
N GLY A 104 -8.68 0.48 -0.96
CA GLY A 104 -8.15 1.70 -1.57
C GLY A 104 -6.64 1.86 -1.34
N GLY A 105 -5.94 2.40 -2.34
CA GLY A 105 -4.49 2.49 -2.33
C GLY A 105 -3.98 3.80 -1.72
N ALA A 106 -3.08 3.69 -0.75
CA ALA A 106 -2.19 4.79 -0.35
C ALA A 106 -0.86 4.64 -1.06
N VAL A 107 -0.46 5.67 -1.80
CA VAL A 107 0.67 5.65 -2.72
C VAL A 107 1.66 6.77 -2.43
N ALA A 108 2.92 6.55 -2.81
CA ALA A 108 3.96 7.57 -2.80
C ALA A 108 4.75 7.52 -4.10
N LYS A 109 5.41 8.63 -4.45
CA LYS A 109 6.39 8.66 -5.55
C LYS A 109 7.76 8.23 -5.02
N ILE A 110 8.10 6.96 -5.22
CA ILE A 110 9.38 6.36 -4.82
C ILE A 110 10.19 6.07 -6.08
N ASN A 111 11.46 6.51 -6.12
CA ASN A 111 12.33 6.36 -7.29
C ASN A 111 11.71 6.84 -8.61
N GLY A 112 10.91 7.92 -8.53
CA GLY A 112 10.22 8.51 -9.67
C GLY A 112 8.95 7.80 -10.13
N ARG A 113 8.53 6.70 -9.49
CA ARG A 113 7.35 5.90 -9.85
C ARG A 113 6.29 5.91 -8.75
N ILE A 114 5.03 5.84 -9.15
CA ILE A 114 3.92 5.64 -8.20
C ILE A 114 4.05 4.24 -7.61
N THR A 115 4.13 4.19 -6.29
CA THR A 115 4.39 2.98 -5.51
C THR A 115 3.30 2.84 -4.46
N VAL A 116 2.63 1.70 -4.41
CA VAL A 116 1.64 1.38 -3.39
C VAL A 116 2.37 1.07 -2.09
N VAL A 117 2.09 1.87 -1.07
CA VAL A 117 2.70 1.78 0.27
C VAL A 117 1.74 1.09 1.23
N GLY A 118 0.44 1.39 1.12
CA GLY A 118 -0.59 0.82 1.98
C GLY A 118 -1.88 0.50 1.26
N VAL A 119 -2.61 -0.47 1.81
CA VAL A 119 -3.98 -0.80 1.39
C VAL A 119 -4.90 -0.48 2.56
N MET A 120 -5.90 0.37 2.33
CA MET A 120 -6.85 0.81 3.36
C MET A 120 -7.63 -0.39 3.92
N CYS A 121 -7.45 -0.67 5.21
CA CYS A 121 -8.14 -1.77 5.88
C CYS A 121 -9.17 -1.26 6.90
N ARG A 122 -8.84 -0.19 7.65
CA ARG A 122 -9.73 0.32 8.70
C ARG A 122 -9.72 1.84 8.79
N MET A 123 -10.87 2.35 9.23
CA MET A 123 -11.19 3.77 9.33
C MET A 123 -11.92 4.07 10.64
N SER A 124 -11.89 5.32 11.05
CA SER A 124 -12.63 5.86 12.21
C SER A 124 -13.97 6.52 11.83
N CYS A 125 -14.30 6.60 10.55
CA CYS A 125 -15.46 7.34 10.05
C CYS A 125 -16.86 6.84 10.48
N PRO A 126 -17.12 5.52 10.67
CA PRO A 126 -18.44 5.03 11.09
C PRO A 126 -18.83 5.41 12.52
N ASP A 127 -17.86 5.67 13.39
CA ASP A 127 -18.09 6.03 14.79
C ASP A 127 -18.05 7.56 14.92
N PRO A 128 -19.15 8.22 15.37
CA PRO A 128 -19.22 9.68 15.47
C PRO A 128 -18.14 10.29 16.36
N ASP A 129 -17.79 9.65 17.48
CA ASP A 129 -16.85 10.18 18.45
C ASP A 129 -15.43 10.13 17.88
N THR A 130 -15.04 9.00 17.27
CA THR A 130 -13.72 8.88 16.64
C THR A 130 -13.64 9.70 15.35
N ARG A 131 -14.75 9.87 14.64
CA ARG A 131 -14.80 10.71 13.44
C ARG A 131 -14.58 12.19 13.75
N GLU A 132 -15.06 12.68 14.89
CA GLU A 132 -14.89 14.07 15.30
C GLU A 132 -13.52 14.29 15.98
N ASN A 133 -13.10 13.34 16.82
CA ASN A 133 -12.02 13.56 17.79
C ASN A 133 -10.74 12.72 17.57
N ALA A 134 -10.79 11.63 16.80
CA ALA A 134 -9.68 10.68 16.66
C ALA A 134 -9.52 10.19 15.20
N LYS A 135 -9.46 11.15 14.27
CA LYS A 135 -9.45 10.92 12.82
C LYS A 135 -8.15 10.25 12.41
N SER A 136 -8.27 8.95 12.21
CA SER A 136 -7.18 8.08 11.85
C SER A 136 -7.68 6.92 11.01
N GLU A 137 -6.75 6.34 10.29
CA GLU A 137 -6.97 5.27 9.35
C GLU A 137 -5.78 4.33 9.41
N GLU A 138 -6.06 3.05 9.27
CA GLU A 138 -5.09 1.98 9.28
C GLU A 138 -4.99 1.39 7.87
N TYR A 139 -3.76 1.07 7.50
CA TYR A 139 -3.42 0.47 6.22
C TYR A 139 -2.65 -0.81 6.46
N ALA A 140 -2.98 -1.87 5.72
CA ALA A 140 -2.08 -3.01 5.59
C ALA A 140 -0.78 -2.55 4.90
N ALA A 141 0.37 -2.87 5.50
CA ALA A 141 1.67 -2.40 5.03
C ALA A 141 2.13 -3.23 3.82
N VAL A 142 2.08 -2.67 2.61
CA VAL A 142 2.43 -3.42 1.39
C VAL A 142 3.87 -3.93 1.43
N GLY A 143 4.78 -3.14 2.00
CA GLY A 143 6.18 -3.53 2.17
C GLY A 143 6.37 -4.77 3.05
N TYR A 144 5.51 -5.00 4.04
CA TYR A 144 5.53 -6.20 4.87
C TYR A 144 5.14 -7.44 4.04
N TYR A 145 4.12 -7.33 3.20
CA TYR A 145 3.63 -8.43 2.34
C TYR A 145 4.42 -8.60 1.04
N SER A 146 5.52 -7.87 0.83
CA SER A 146 6.28 -7.85 -0.43
C SER A 146 6.77 -9.24 -0.88
N ASP A 147 7.19 -10.10 0.04
CA ASP A 147 7.62 -11.47 -0.29
C ASP A 147 6.43 -12.35 -0.69
N VAL A 148 5.28 -12.21 0.00
CA VAL A 148 4.03 -12.90 -0.38
C VAL A 148 3.56 -12.43 -1.76
N ILE A 149 3.63 -11.13 -2.03
CA ILE A 149 3.29 -10.58 -3.35
C ILE A 149 4.23 -11.15 -4.43
N CYS A 150 5.53 -11.22 -4.18
CA CYS A 150 6.50 -11.83 -5.09
C CYS A 150 6.18 -13.30 -5.36
N GLU A 151 5.92 -14.11 -4.32
CA GLU A 151 5.58 -15.53 -4.46
C GLU A 151 4.28 -15.74 -5.26
N GLN A 152 3.25 -14.94 -4.98
CA GLN A 152 1.92 -15.13 -5.58
C GLN A 152 1.76 -14.48 -6.96
N THR A 153 2.55 -13.44 -7.29
CA THR A 153 2.35 -12.62 -8.50
C THR A 153 3.59 -12.50 -9.38
N GLY A 154 4.78 -12.84 -8.89
CA GLY A 154 6.05 -12.59 -9.55
C GLY A 154 6.54 -11.14 -9.49
N ILE A 155 5.80 -10.23 -8.83
CA ILE A 155 6.22 -8.84 -8.61
C ILE A 155 7.15 -8.80 -7.38
N CYS A 156 8.46 -8.79 -7.63
CA CYS A 156 9.48 -8.91 -6.59
C CYS A 156 10.25 -7.61 -6.38
N LYS A 157 10.93 -7.50 -5.23
CA LYS A 157 11.81 -6.37 -4.90
C LYS A 157 12.91 -6.24 -5.95
N ILE A 158 13.27 -5.03 -6.34
CA ILE A 158 14.39 -4.83 -7.26
C ILE A 158 15.71 -5.17 -6.55
N SER A 159 15.75 -5.00 -5.22
CA SER A 159 16.86 -5.37 -4.35
C SER A 159 17.00 -6.88 -4.08
N SER A 160 16.01 -7.72 -4.43
CA SER A 160 16.20 -9.17 -4.42
C SER A 160 17.09 -9.59 -5.59
N GLY A 161 18.39 -9.59 -5.29
CA GLY A 161 19.51 -9.65 -6.21
C GLY A 161 19.33 -10.58 -7.41
N PHE A 162 19.47 -10.00 -8.60
CA PHE A 162 20.36 -10.59 -9.58
C PHE A 162 21.69 -10.81 -8.87
N ASN A 163 21.91 -12.05 -8.41
CA ASN A 163 23.06 -12.41 -7.61
C ASN A 163 24.30 -12.23 -8.49
N LEU A 164 24.92 -11.05 -8.42
CA LEU A 164 26.12 -10.73 -9.18
C LEU A 164 27.22 -11.78 -8.91
N PHE A 165 27.16 -12.42 -7.74
CA PHE A 165 27.99 -13.56 -7.35
C PHE A 165 27.83 -14.76 -8.29
N LEU A 166 26.61 -15.10 -8.73
CA LEU A 166 26.41 -16.16 -9.72
C LEU A 166 26.99 -15.74 -11.07
N LEU A 167 26.81 -14.49 -11.49
CA LEU A 167 27.43 -13.96 -12.72
C LEU A 167 28.96 -14.04 -12.68
N PHE A 168 29.59 -13.73 -11.54
CA PHE A 168 31.04 -13.90 -11.36
C PHE A 168 31.48 -15.36 -11.35
N VAL A 169 30.72 -16.28 -10.74
CA VAL A 169 31.02 -17.72 -10.77
C VAL A 169 30.93 -18.27 -12.20
N TRP A 170 29.92 -17.88 -12.98
CA TRP A 170 29.78 -18.31 -14.38
C TRP A 170 30.87 -17.72 -15.29
N ILE A 171 31.24 -16.45 -15.09
CA ILE A 171 32.34 -15.82 -15.86
C ILE A 171 33.69 -16.47 -15.52
N THR A 172 33.96 -16.74 -14.24
CA THR A 172 35.23 -17.37 -13.83
C THR A 172 35.34 -18.83 -14.25
N LEU A 173 34.27 -19.62 -14.17
CA LEU A 173 34.27 -20.99 -14.72
C LEU A 173 34.41 -20.99 -16.25
N GLY A 174 33.74 -20.08 -16.96
CA GLY A 174 33.83 -19.98 -18.41
C GLY A 174 35.22 -19.61 -18.91
N ILE A 175 35.94 -18.73 -18.19
CA ILE A 175 37.34 -18.39 -18.49
C ILE A 175 38.26 -19.56 -18.17
N TYR A 176 38.07 -20.25 -17.04
CA TYR A 176 38.91 -21.39 -16.63
C TYR A 176 38.86 -22.54 -17.65
N ILE A 177 37.66 -22.89 -18.13
CA ILE A 177 37.48 -23.97 -19.12
C ILE A 177 38.10 -23.60 -20.47
N HIS A 178 38.09 -22.33 -20.87
CA HIS A 178 38.66 -21.92 -22.16
C HIS A 178 40.20 -21.85 -22.17
N THR A 179 40.83 -21.85 -21.00
CA THR A 179 42.31 -21.82 -20.87
C THR A 179 42.97 -23.19 -20.80
N GLU A 180 42.21 -24.28 -20.64
CA GLU A 180 42.76 -25.67 -20.63
C GLU A 180 42.69 -26.37 -22.01
N GLU A 181 42.15 -25.72 -23.05
CA GLU A 181 42.02 -26.29 -24.41
C GLU A 181 43.06 -25.78 -25.44
N ASN A 182 44.19 -25.17 -25.03
CA ASN A 182 45.30 -24.80 -25.93
C ASN A 182 46.64 -25.41 -25.53
#